data_AF-A0A183BE00-F1
#
_entry.id   AF-A0A183BE00-F1
#
_cell.length_a   1.000
_cell.length_b   1.000
_cell.length_c   1.000
_cell.angle_alpha   90.00
_cell.angle_beta   90.00
_cell.angle_gamma   90.00
#
_symmetry.space_group_name_H-M   'P 1'
#
loop_
_entity.id
_entity.type
_entity.pdbx_description
1 polymer ?
#
loop_
_entity_poly.entity_id
_entity_poly.type
_entity_poly.pdbx_seq_one_letter_code
_entity_poly.pdbx_strand_id
1 'polypeptide(L)'
;MASEMLKSNALNMVPMIVIGSWINWAFSGFLTTKVPFPLTYRFKPMLQRGCESLNSLNASWVSSASWYFLNIFGLRSMYGLVLGSDNAAEQPMFLTDHAPPAAGQAPQDMQKAFKAEWEALEVVEHQWALADAESRLLMRYR
;
A
#
# COMPACT_ATOMS: atom_id res chain seq x y z
N MET A 1 -14.42 -13.35 -7.71
CA MET A 1 -14.28 -12.00 -7.13
C MET A 1 -13.56 -11.99 -5.78
N ALA A 2 -14.16 -12.41 -4.66
CA ALA A 2 -13.45 -12.43 -3.36
C ALA A 2 -12.21 -13.34 -3.37
N SER A 3 -12.31 -14.52 -4.00
CA SER A 3 -11.18 -15.43 -4.19
C SER A 3 -10.07 -14.86 -5.08
N GLU A 4 -10.41 -14.03 -6.07
CA GLU A 4 -9.44 -13.45 -7.00
C GLU A 4 -8.70 -12.27 -6.36
N MET A 5 -9.37 -11.45 -5.57
CA MET A 5 -8.73 -10.39 -4.77
C MET A 5 -7.82 -10.99 -3.68
N LEU A 6 -8.28 -12.04 -2.99
CA LEU A 6 -7.47 -12.76 -2.02
C LEU A 6 -6.26 -13.41 -2.68
N LYS A 7 -6.45 -14.05 -3.84
CA LYS A 7 -5.37 -14.66 -4.62
C LYS A 7 -4.37 -13.61 -5.10
N SER A 8 -4.84 -12.45 -5.56
CA SER A 8 -3.97 -11.34 -5.97
C SER A 8 -3.15 -10.80 -4.81
N ASN A 9 -3.76 -10.57 -3.64
CA ASN A 9 -3.03 -10.15 -2.43
C ASN A 9 -2.03 -11.23 -1.97
N ALA A 10 -2.44 -12.49 -1.97
CA ALA A 10 -1.57 -13.62 -1.63
C ALA A 10 -0.39 -13.77 -2.59
N LEU A 11 -0.59 -13.52 -3.89
CA LEU A 11 0.48 -13.59 -4.89
C LEU A 11 1.58 -12.53 -4.66
N ASN A 12 1.25 -11.39 -4.06
CA ASN A 12 2.24 -10.38 -3.67
C ASN A 12 2.86 -10.67 -2.29
N MET A 13 2.09 -11.23 -1.37
CA MET A 13 2.53 -11.49 0.00
C MET A 13 3.40 -12.74 0.14
N VAL A 14 3.06 -13.83 -0.55
CA VAL A 14 3.76 -15.11 -0.43
C VAL A 14 5.23 -15.01 -0.81
N PRO A 15 5.62 -14.40 -1.95
CA PRO A 15 7.03 -14.25 -2.29
C PRO A 15 7.81 -13.46 -1.24
N MET A 16 7.22 -12.40 -0.69
CA MET A 16 7.85 -11.57 0.33
C MET A 16 8.13 -12.35 1.62
N ILE A 17 7.16 -13.14 2.09
CA ILE A 17 7.34 -13.95 3.31
C ILE A 17 8.33 -15.09 3.08
N VAL A 18 8.27 -15.76 1.92
CA VAL A 18 9.17 -16.86 1.57
C VAL A 18 10.63 -16.38 1.50
N ILE A 19 10.88 -15.27 0.80
CA ILE A 19 12.23 -14.69 0.70
C ILE A 19 12.70 -14.19 2.07
N GLY A 20 11.84 -13.53 2.85
CA GLY A 20 12.18 -13.09 4.21
C GLY A 20 12.54 -14.27 5.14
N SER A 21 11.82 -15.38 5.02
CA SER A 21 12.10 -16.62 5.79
C SER A 21 13.41 -17.27 5.34
N TRP A 22 13.68 -17.28 4.02
CA TRP A 22 14.95 -17.76 3.48
C TRP A 22 16.13 -16.93 3.96
N ILE A 23 16.02 -15.61 3.95
CA ILE A 23 17.08 -14.70 4.44
C ILE A 23 17.31 -14.93 5.93
N ASN A 24 16.25 -15.08 6.72
CA ASN A 24 16.38 -15.37 8.14
C ASN A 24 17.08 -16.71 8.40
N TRP A 25 16.83 -17.73 7.59
CA TRP A 25 17.50 -19.04 7.71
C TRP A 25 18.96 -19.00 7.24
N ALA A 26 19.23 -18.46 6.06
CA ALA A 26 20.56 -18.44 5.44
C ALA A 26 21.53 -17.46 6.11
N PHE A 27 21.01 -16.34 6.62
CA PHE A 27 21.80 -15.23 7.16
C PHE A 27 21.46 -14.93 8.63
N SER A 28 21.27 -15.98 9.44
CA SER A 28 21.09 -15.86 10.90
C SER A 28 22.42 -15.72 11.63
N GLY A 29 22.41 -15.15 12.84
CA GLY A 29 23.56 -15.15 13.74
C GLY A 29 24.60 -14.03 13.56
N PHE A 30 24.37 -13.08 12.65
CA PHE A 30 25.24 -11.91 12.48
C PHE A 30 24.46 -10.60 12.26
N LEU A 31 25.15 -9.48 12.53
CA LEU A 31 24.64 -8.12 12.33
C LEU A 31 24.99 -7.63 10.93
N THR A 32 24.05 -6.98 10.26
CA THR A 32 24.26 -6.52 8.87
C THR A 32 24.72 -5.07 8.80
N THR A 33 24.01 -4.16 9.47
CA THR A 33 24.32 -2.73 9.40
C THR A 33 23.86 -1.98 10.64
N LYS A 34 24.34 -0.76 10.79
CA LYS A 34 23.93 0.19 11.81
C LYS A 34 23.12 1.30 11.17
N VAL A 35 21.91 1.51 11.66
CA VAL A 35 21.02 2.57 11.22
C VAL A 35 21.48 3.91 11.85
N PRO A 36 21.49 5.04 11.10
CA PRO A 36 22.09 6.29 11.55
C PRO A 36 21.23 7.09 12.55
N PHE A 37 20.05 6.60 12.91
CA PHE A 37 19.16 7.21 13.89
C PHE A 37 18.96 6.31 15.11
N PRO A 38 18.66 6.88 16.29
CA PRO A 38 18.37 6.10 17.50
C PRO A 38 16.99 5.43 17.38
N LEU A 39 16.92 4.13 17.65
CA LEU A 39 15.66 3.37 17.72
C LEU A 39 15.30 3.02 19.17
N THR A 40 14.00 2.94 19.45
CA THR A 40 13.53 2.57 20.80
C THR A 40 13.80 1.10 21.09
N TYR A 41 14.09 0.80 22.36
CA TYR A 41 14.44 -0.56 22.80
C TYR A 41 13.32 -1.59 22.53
N ARG A 42 12.06 -1.15 22.42
CA ARG A 42 10.90 -2.02 22.14
C ARG A 42 10.98 -2.70 20.77
N PHE A 43 11.67 -2.11 19.80
CA PHE A 43 11.86 -2.71 18.48
C PHE A 43 13.02 -3.71 18.44
N LYS A 44 13.86 -3.77 19.48
CA LYS A 44 15.03 -4.65 19.55
C LYS A 44 14.72 -6.12 19.22
N PRO A 45 13.72 -6.80 19.82
CA PRO A 45 13.43 -8.21 19.48
C PRO A 45 13.00 -8.40 18.02
N MET A 46 12.40 -7.38 17.41
CA MET A 46 12.02 -7.42 15.99
C MET A 46 13.22 -7.17 15.06
N LEU A 47 14.11 -6.27 15.45
CA LEU A 47 15.25 -5.81 14.65
C LEU A 47 16.49 -6.70 14.73
N GLN A 48 16.60 -7.49 15.80
CA GLN A 48 17.74 -8.37 16.08
C GLN A 48 17.32 -9.83 16.14
N ARG A 49 16.21 -10.18 15.47
CA ARG A 49 15.74 -11.55 15.35
C ARG A 49 16.85 -12.42 14.73
N GLY A 50 17.27 -13.46 15.45
CA GLY A 50 18.40 -14.33 15.08
C GLY A 50 19.77 -13.92 15.66
N CYS A 51 19.84 -12.84 16.44
CA CYS A 51 21.06 -12.35 17.12
C CYS A 51 20.81 -12.06 18.61
N GLU A 52 19.92 -12.83 19.23
CA GLU A 52 19.38 -12.57 20.59
C GLU A 52 20.41 -12.75 21.71
N SER A 53 21.57 -13.35 21.44
CA SER A 53 22.64 -13.52 22.43
C SER A 53 23.31 -12.20 22.84
N LEU A 54 23.15 -11.11 22.07
CA LEU A 54 23.76 -9.80 22.34
C LEU A 54 22.80 -8.83 23.06
N ASN A 55 22.50 -9.13 24.32
CA ASN A 55 21.58 -8.34 25.15
C ASN A 55 22.05 -6.91 25.47
N SER A 56 23.36 -6.63 25.46
CA SER A 56 23.93 -5.30 25.73
C SER A 56 23.97 -4.38 24.50
N LEU A 57 23.71 -4.90 23.30
CA LEU A 57 23.85 -4.14 22.07
C LEU A 57 22.72 -3.11 21.89
N ASN A 58 23.06 -1.95 21.32
CA ASN A 58 22.11 -0.89 20.99
C ASN A 58 21.13 -1.33 19.87
N ALA A 59 19.88 -0.87 19.93
CA ALA A 59 18.83 -1.20 18.96
C ALA A 59 19.06 -0.65 17.54
N SER A 60 20.01 0.28 17.34
CA SER A 60 20.41 0.76 16.01
C SER A 60 21.12 -0.29 15.16
N TRP A 61 21.60 -1.39 15.75
CA TRP A 61 22.17 -2.51 15.01
C TRP A 61 21.07 -3.47 14.57
N VAL A 62 21.00 -3.73 13.27
CA VAL A 62 19.94 -4.53 12.65
C VAL A 62 20.47 -5.84 12.06
N SER A 63 19.65 -6.89 12.14
CA SER A 63 19.91 -8.17 11.49
C SER A 63 19.55 -8.13 10.00
N SER A 64 19.94 -9.19 9.29
CA SER A 64 19.69 -9.40 7.87
C SER A 64 18.19 -9.37 7.51
N ALA A 65 17.34 -9.97 8.34
CA ALA A 65 15.89 -9.99 8.15
C ALA A 65 15.28 -8.58 8.25
N SER A 66 15.73 -7.79 9.21
CA SER A 66 15.23 -6.42 9.40
C SER A 66 15.71 -5.48 8.31
N TRP A 67 16.94 -5.69 7.81
CA TRP A 67 17.45 -5.01 6.62
C TRP A 67 16.61 -5.31 5.37
N TYR A 68 16.19 -6.56 5.18
CA TYR A 68 15.29 -6.95 4.09
C TYR A 68 13.94 -6.23 4.15
N PHE A 69 13.30 -6.22 5.33
CA PHE A 69 12.03 -5.50 5.51
C PHE A 69 12.17 -4.00 5.23
N LEU A 70 13.26 -3.38 5.69
CA LEU A 70 13.53 -1.96 5.42
C LEU A 70 13.61 -1.69 3.91
N ASN A 71 14.31 -2.53 3.15
CA ASN A 71 14.41 -2.39 1.70
C ASN A 71 13.05 -2.53 1.02
N ILE A 72 12.20 -3.48 1.42
CA ILE A 72 10.88 -3.63 0.80
C ILE A 72 9.98 -2.40 1.00
N PHE A 73 10.00 -1.82 2.20
CA PHE A 73 9.20 -0.64 2.48
C PHE A 73 9.76 0.61 1.75
N GLY A 74 11.08 0.75 1.66
CA GLY A 74 11.72 1.91 1.03
C GLY A 74 11.70 1.88 -0.50
N LEU A 75 11.78 0.69 -1.12
CA LEU A 75 11.94 0.57 -2.58
C LEU A 75 10.65 0.79 -3.37
N ARG A 76 9.46 0.79 -2.74
CA ARG A 76 8.19 1.00 -3.47
C ARG A 76 8.16 2.33 -4.21
N SER A 77 8.54 3.42 -3.55
CA SER A 77 8.59 4.75 -4.17
C SER A 77 9.65 4.82 -5.28
N MET A 78 10.78 4.14 -5.11
CA MET A 78 11.79 4.02 -6.17
C MET A 78 11.24 3.27 -7.39
N TYR A 79 10.48 2.19 -7.18
CA TYR A 79 9.83 1.47 -8.28
C TYR A 79 8.78 2.32 -9.00
N GLY A 80 7.99 3.12 -8.28
CA GLY A 80 7.09 4.11 -8.87
C GLY A 80 7.81 5.07 -9.83
N LEU A 81 8.97 5.59 -9.41
CA LEU A 81 9.77 6.48 -10.25
C LEU A 81 10.32 5.80 -11.51
N VAL A 82 10.79 4.55 -11.39
CA VAL A 82 11.46 3.84 -12.49
C VAL A 82 10.47 3.28 -13.51
N LEU A 83 9.34 2.74 -13.04
CA LEU A 83 8.40 1.98 -13.87
C LEU A 83 7.13 2.78 -14.22
N GLY A 84 6.82 3.88 -13.52
CA GLY A 84 5.65 4.74 -13.77
C GLY A 84 4.53 4.60 -12.72
N SER A 85 3.35 5.15 -12.97
CA SER A 85 2.24 5.16 -11.99
C SER A 85 1.28 3.98 -12.07
N ASP A 86 1.60 2.93 -12.84
CA ASP A 86 0.73 1.74 -13.03
C ASP A 86 1.46 0.42 -12.70
N ASN A 87 2.38 0.48 -11.73
CA ASN A 87 3.23 -0.66 -11.43
C ASN A 87 2.60 -1.52 -10.35
N ALA A 88 2.66 -2.84 -10.53
CA ALA A 88 2.27 -3.81 -9.52
C ALA A 88 2.99 -3.64 -8.16
N ALA A 89 4.09 -2.88 -8.11
CA ALA A 89 4.87 -2.58 -6.91
C ALA A 89 4.22 -1.53 -5.98
N GLU A 90 3.30 -0.70 -6.48
CA GLU A 90 2.63 0.32 -5.67
C GLU A 90 1.42 -0.22 -4.88
N GLN A 91 1.03 -1.49 -5.09
CA GLN A 91 -0.09 -2.06 -4.34
C GLN A 91 0.20 -1.97 -2.83
N PRO A 92 -0.64 -1.25 -2.07
CA PRO A 92 -0.40 -0.98 -0.66
C PRO A 92 -0.50 -2.29 0.12
N MET A 93 0.65 -2.91 0.27
CA MET A 93 0.86 -4.02 1.17
C MET A 93 0.77 -3.46 2.60
N PHE A 94 -0.22 -3.99 3.33
CA PHE A 94 -0.33 -4.05 4.79
C PHE A 94 -0.88 -2.86 5.60
N LEU A 95 -1.45 -1.80 5.00
CA LEU A 95 -2.07 -0.74 5.82
C LEU A 95 -3.56 -0.49 5.58
N THR A 96 -4.22 -1.28 4.75
CA THR A 96 -5.68 -1.18 4.57
C THR A 96 -6.46 -2.20 5.40
N ASP A 97 -5.78 -3.13 6.10
CA ASP A 97 -6.42 -4.24 6.83
C ASP A 97 -6.79 -3.90 8.29
N HIS A 98 -6.54 -2.66 8.75
CA HIS A 98 -7.01 -2.17 10.06
C HIS A 98 -8.12 -1.12 9.96
N ALA A 99 -8.59 -0.82 8.74
CA ALA A 99 -9.95 -0.32 8.62
C ALA A 99 -10.87 -1.52 8.90
N PRO A 100 -12.00 -1.37 9.62
CA PRO A 100 -13.07 -2.36 9.49
C PRO A 100 -13.29 -2.58 8.00
N PRO A 101 -13.63 -3.81 7.53
CA PRO A 101 -13.93 -4.07 6.13
C PRO A 101 -15.12 -3.22 5.69
N ALA A 102 -14.84 -1.94 5.42
CA ALA A 102 -15.74 -0.94 4.93
C ALA A 102 -15.83 -1.28 3.46
N ALA A 103 -16.89 -2.01 3.15
CA ALA A 103 -17.36 -2.21 1.80
C ALA A 103 -16.24 -2.68 0.85
N GLY A 104 -15.72 -3.89 1.13
CA GLY A 104 -15.59 -4.81 0.01
C GLY A 104 -16.94 -4.77 -0.69
N GLN A 105 -16.98 -4.16 -1.87
CA GLN A 105 -18.16 -4.15 -2.71
C GLN A 105 -18.49 -5.62 -2.94
N ALA A 106 -19.38 -6.16 -2.10
CA ALA A 106 -20.24 -7.27 -2.50
C ALA A 106 -20.71 -6.88 -3.91
N PRO A 107 -20.68 -7.80 -4.91
CA PRO A 107 -21.12 -7.50 -6.26
C PRO A 107 -22.32 -6.59 -6.17
N GLN A 108 -22.13 -5.33 -6.54
CA GLN A 108 -23.10 -4.30 -6.23
C GLN A 108 -24.38 -4.81 -6.86
N ASP A 109 -25.37 -5.11 -6.03
CA ASP A 109 -26.57 -5.82 -6.48
C ASP A 109 -27.11 -5.01 -7.66
N MET A 110 -26.98 -5.52 -8.89
CA MET A 110 -27.03 -4.67 -10.09
C MET A 110 -28.38 -3.93 -10.14
N GLN A 111 -29.44 -4.60 -9.69
CA GLN A 111 -30.76 -4.01 -9.55
C GLN A 111 -30.79 -2.83 -8.56
N LYS A 112 -30.09 -2.92 -7.45
CA LYS A 112 -29.97 -1.84 -6.46
C LYS A 112 -29.10 -0.69 -6.99
N ALA A 113 -28.03 -1.00 -7.72
CA ALA A 113 -27.21 0.00 -8.39
C ALA A 113 -28.01 0.76 -9.47
N PHE A 114 -28.76 0.06 -10.30
CA PHE A 114 -29.62 0.67 -11.32
C PHE A 114 -30.74 1.50 -10.72
N LYS A 115 -31.38 1.02 -9.63
CA LYS A 115 -32.41 1.80 -8.95
C LYS A 115 -31.86 3.08 -8.34
N ALA A 116 -30.66 3.03 -7.75
CA ALA A 116 -30.00 4.22 -7.20
C ALA A 116 -29.64 5.25 -8.27
N GLU A 117 -29.12 4.81 -9.43
CA GLU A 117 -28.86 5.68 -10.59
C GLU A 117 -30.16 6.26 -11.16
N TRP A 118 -31.23 5.47 -11.22
CA TRP A 118 -32.55 5.93 -11.67
C TRP A 118 -33.09 7.06 -10.79
N GLU A 119 -33.11 6.85 -9.46
CA GLU A 119 -33.55 7.84 -8.50
C GLU A 119 -32.68 9.11 -8.55
N ALA A 120 -31.37 8.97 -8.80
CA ALA A 120 -30.47 10.11 -8.97
C ALA A 120 -30.79 10.90 -10.25
N LEU A 121 -31.03 10.21 -11.37
CA LEU A 121 -31.34 10.84 -12.66
C LEU A 121 -32.68 11.58 -12.64
N GLU A 122 -33.65 11.10 -11.86
CA GLU A 122 -34.98 11.72 -11.73
C GLU A 122 -34.91 13.13 -11.11
N VAL A 123 -33.87 13.43 -10.32
CA VAL A 123 -33.66 14.73 -9.69
C VAL A 123 -32.83 15.69 -10.58
N VAL A 124 -32.23 15.20 -11.66
CA VAL A 124 -31.35 16.02 -12.51
C VAL A 124 -32.18 16.85 -13.49
N GLU A 125 -32.08 18.18 -13.37
CA GLU A 125 -32.64 19.11 -14.35
C GLU A 125 -31.66 19.39 -15.49
N HIS A 126 -32.21 19.55 -16.69
CA HIS A 126 -31.42 19.89 -17.86
C HIS A 126 -30.87 21.32 -17.75
N GLN A 127 -29.55 21.43 -17.58
CA GLN A 127 -28.84 22.71 -17.68
C GLN A 127 -28.25 22.88 -19.08
N TRP A 128 -28.83 23.79 -19.86
CA TRP A 128 -28.34 24.06 -21.21
C TRP A 128 -27.01 24.83 -21.14
N ALA A 129 -25.91 24.11 -21.36
CA ALA A 129 -24.57 24.66 -21.31
C ALA A 129 -24.31 25.81 -22.31
N LEU A 130 -24.99 25.87 -23.47
CA LEU A 130 -24.74 26.88 -24.51
C LEU A 130 -25.59 28.15 -24.39
N ALA A 131 -26.52 28.24 -23.44
CA ALA A 131 -27.43 29.38 -23.32
C ALA A 131 -26.70 30.74 -23.18
N ASP A 132 -25.51 30.74 -22.59
CA ASP A 132 -24.69 31.94 -22.38
C ASP A 132 -23.27 31.81 -22.97
N ALA A 133 -23.10 30.96 -23.98
CA ALA A 133 -21.78 30.68 -24.54
C ALA A 133 -21.10 31.92 -25.14
N GLU A 134 -21.88 32.77 -25.83
CA GLU A 134 -21.39 33.99 -26.47
C GLU A 134 -20.95 35.04 -25.44
N SER A 135 -21.74 35.27 -24.39
CA SER A 135 -21.39 36.20 -23.32
C SER A 135 -20.17 35.74 -22.53
N ARG A 136 -20.06 34.44 -22.21
CA ARG A 136 -18.87 33.88 -21.54
C ARG A 136 -17.61 33.99 -22.40
N LEU A 137 -17.73 33.86 -23.71
CA LEU A 137 -16.61 34.05 -24.64
C LEU A 137 -16.17 35.51 -24.65
N LEU A 138 -17.12 36.44 -24.80
CA LEU A 138 -16.84 37.88 -24.87
C LEU A 138 -16.28 38.45 -23.55
N MET A 139 -16.71 37.95 -22.38
CA MET A 139 -16.15 38.34 -21.08
C MET A 139 -14.74 37.81 -20.82
N ARG A 140 -14.31 36.73 -21.49
CA ARG A 140 -12.98 36.14 -21.28
C ARG A 140 -11.88 36.78 -22.12
N TYR A 141 -12.25 37.42 -23.23
CA TYR A 141 -11.33 38.04 -24.19
C TYR A 141 -11.40 39.56 -24.24
N ARG A 142 -12.12 40.18 -23.30
CA ARG A 142 -12.15 41.63 -23.08
C ARG A 142 -11.39 41.97 -21.80
#